data_AF-A0A9N9XKA3-F1
#
_entry.id   AF-A0A9N9XKA3-F1
#
_cell.length_a   1.000
_cell.length_b   1.000
_cell.length_c   1.000
_cell.angle_alpha   90.00
_cell.angle_beta   90.00
_cell.angle_gamma   90.00
#
_symmetry.space_group_name_H-M   'P 1'
#
loop_
_entity.id
_entity.type
_entity.pdbx_description
1 polymer ?
#
loop_
_entity_poly.entity_id
_entity_poly.type
_entity_poly.pdbx_seq_one_letter_code
_entity_poly.pdbx_strand_id
1 'polypeptide(L)'
;MYRNLNHLSNRFDNASQSYKTIMYDEEDETLFVPDDVNRIIKNTIETNLGDGEYKQERIQMWTSNISEQILSLLSKLNKLFKYIVTCSILQRSGAGLHTASTCYWDNSTDGVCTVRWENKNLYCIVSVYGVAI
;
A
#
# COMPACT_ATOMS: atom_id res chain seq x y z
N MET A 1 -55.37 -12.61 18.85
CA MET A 1 -54.75 -11.91 17.70
C MET A 1 -53.35 -11.43 18.10
N TYR A 2 -52.43 -12.35 18.43
CA TYR A 2 -51.06 -12.02 18.84
C TYR A 2 -50.09 -12.87 18.01
N ARG A 3 -49.90 -12.49 16.75
CA ARG A 3 -48.82 -13.04 15.91
C ARG A 3 -47.57 -12.19 16.12
N ASN A 4 -46.60 -12.81 16.80
CA ASN A 4 -45.17 -12.75 16.48
C ASN A 4 -44.43 -11.40 16.62
N LEU A 5 -44.23 -10.95 17.87
CA LEU A 5 -43.28 -9.87 18.23
C LEU A 5 -41.80 -10.32 18.15
N ASN A 6 -41.52 -11.62 18.25
CA ASN A 6 -40.15 -12.16 18.24
C ASN A 6 -39.45 -11.99 16.88
N HIS A 7 -40.20 -12.05 15.77
CA HIS A 7 -39.65 -11.82 14.43
C HIS A 7 -39.26 -10.34 14.22
N LEU A 8 -39.96 -9.39 14.86
CA LEU A 8 -39.61 -7.98 14.77
C LEU A 8 -38.34 -7.67 15.57
N SER A 9 -38.20 -8.22 16.79
CA SER A 9 -36.98 -8.07 17.61
C SER A 9 -35.73 -8.54 16.87
N ASN A 10 -35.75 -9.75 16.30
CA ASN A 10 -34.62 -10.28 15.51
C ASN A 10 -34.29 -9.43 14.27
N ARG A 11 -35.27 -8.70 13.73
CA ARG A 11 -35.08 -7.81 12.57
C ARG A 11 -34.39 -6.51 12.95
N PHE A 12 -34.65 -5.99 14.16
CA PHE A 12 -33.95 -4.82 14.70
C PHE A 12 -32.50 -5.14 15.05
N ASP A 13 -32.24 -6.27 15.72
CA ASP A 13 -30.87 -6.69 16.08
C ASP A 13 -29.99 -6.94 14.83
N ASN A 14 -30.53 -7.61 13.81
CA ASN A 14 -29.84 -7.81 12.54
C ASN A 14 -29.58 -6.50 11.79
N ALA A 15 -30.53 -5.57 11.77
CA ALA A 15 -30.33 -4.27 11.14
C ALA A 15 -29.20 -3.48 11.83
N SER A 16 -29.21 -3.41 13.17
CA SER A 16 -28.15 -2.74 13.94
C SER A 16 -26.78 -3.37 13.71
N GLN A 17 -26.69 -4.70 13.58
CA GLN A 17 -25.45 -5.38 13.25
C GLN A 17 -24.98 -5.06 11.83
N SER A 18 -25.89 -5.07 10.85
CA SER A 18 -25.59 -4.68 9.47
C SER A 18 -25.10 -3.23 9.37
N TYR A 19 -25.73 -2.29 10.08
CA TYR A 19 -25.28 -0.90 10.13
C TYR A 19 -23.86 -0.78 10.70
N LYS A 20 -23.55 -1.49 11.79
CA LYS A 20 -22.19 -1.50 12.34
C LYS A 20 -21.18 -2.05 11.33
N THR A 21 -21.49 -3.16 10.67
CA THR A 21 -20.60 -3.73 9.63
C THR A 21 -20.35 -2.75 8.50
N ILE A 22 -21.39 -2.09 7.98
CA ILE A 22 -21.23 -1.08 6.91
C ILE A 22 -20.31 0.07 7.35
N MET A 23 -20.48 0.59 8.58
CA MET A 23 -19.63 1.67 9.11
C MET A 23 -18.17 1.23 9.30
N TYR A 24 -17.94 -0.02 9.74
CA TYR A 24 -16.58 -0.57 9.85
C TYR A 24 -15.90 -0.76 8.49
N ASP A 25 -16.64 -1.19 7.47
CA ASP A 25 -16.11 -1.37 6.13
C ASP A 25 -15.73 0.00 5.49
N GLU A 26 -16.53 1.05 5.72
CA GLU A 26 -16.22 2.42 5.26
C GLU A 26 -14.97 3.02 5.94
N GLU A 27 -14.81 2.80 7.26
CA GLU A 27 -13.59 3.20 7.97
C GLU A 27 -12.37 2.42 7.45
N ASP A 28 -12.50 1.12 7.20
CA ASP A 28 -11.42 0.30 6.65
C ASP A 28 -11.00 0.79 5.25
N GLU A 29 -11.93 1.21 4.39
CA GLU A 29 -11.64 1.73 3.05
C GLU A 29 -10.86 3.05 3.03
N THR A 30 -10.89 3.81 4.12
CA THR A 30 -10.27 5.15 4.25
C THR A 30 -9.01 5.17 5.11
N LEU A 31 -8.60 4.01 5.64
CA LEU A 31 -7.39 3.86 6.45
C LEU A 31 -6.21 3.36 5.63
N PHE A 32 -5.08 4.08 5.69
CA PHE A 32 -3.83 3.63 5.10
C PHE A 32 -3.22 2.54 5.99
N VAL A 33 -3.05 1.33 5.45
CA VAL A 33 -2.48 0.18 6.18
C VAL A 33 -1.03 -0.07 5.72
N PRO A 34 0.00 0.40 6.44
CA PRO A 34 1.38 0.35 5.97
C PRO A 34 1.91 -1.07 5.77
N ASP A 35 1.42 -2.06 6.53
CA ASP A 35 1.89 -3.44 6.47
C ASP A 35 1.50 -4.16 5.17
N ASP A 36 0.27 -3.94 4.70
CA ASP A 36 -0.18 -4.48 3.40
C ASP A 36 0.62 -3.87 2.26
N VAL A 37 0.83 -2.55 2.30
CA VAL A 37 1.65 -1.83 1.33
C VAL A 37 3.10 -2.32 1.39
N ASN A 38 3.68 -2.53 2.58
CA ASN A 38 5.04 -3.03 2.78
C ASN A 38 5.24 -4.39 2.10
N ARG A 39 4.27 -5.30 2.30
CA ARG A 39 4.27 -6.64 1.70
C ARG A 39 4.21 -6.58 0.18
N ILE A 40 3.34 -5.74 -0.39
CA ILE A 40 3.26 -5.52 -1.83
C ILE A 40 4.61 -5.04 -2.36
N ILE A 41 5.19 -3.99 -1.76
CA ILE A 41 6.46 -3.42 -2.20
C ILE A 41 7.57 -4.48 -2.16
N LYS A 42 7.74 -5.19 -1.04
CA LYS A 42 8.80 -6.21 -0.89
C LYS A 42 8.68 -7.32 -1.93
N ASN A 43 7.49 -7.86 -2.13
CA ASN A 43 7.27 -8.94 -3.09
C ASN A 43 7.54 -8.47 -4.52
N THR A 44 7.13 -7.25 -4.88
CA THR A 44 7.38 -6.70 -6.21
C THR A 44 8.87 -6.45 -6.44
N ILE A 45 9.60 -5.90 -5.46
CA ILE A 45 11.05 -5.71 -5.56
C ILE A 45 11.75 -7.07 -5.74
N GLU A 46 11.44 -8.06 -4.91
CA GLU A 46 12.07 -9.39 -4.95
C GLU A 46 11.86 -10.06 -6.31
N THR A 47 10.64 -9.98 -6.85
CA THR A 47 10.30 -10.58 -8.16
C THR A 47 11.07 -9.93 -9.32
N ASN A 48 11.35 -8.61 -9.24
CA ASN A 48 12.00 -7.89 -10.33
C ASN A 48 13.53 -7.88 -10.20
N LEU A 49 14.07 -7.85 -8.98
CA LEU A 49 15.48 -7.58 -8.69
C LEU A 49 16.22 -8.70 -7.92
N GLY A 50 15.53 -9.71 -7.38
CA GLY A 50 16.12 -10.74 -6.51
C GLY A 50 17.43 -11.32 -7.03
N ASP A 51 17.40 -11.86 -8.25
CA ASP A 51 18.56 -12.40 -8.95
C ASP A 51 19.23 -11.38 -9.91
N GLY A 52 18.84 -10.11 -9.83
CA GLY A 52 19.27 -9.04 -10.73
C GLY A 52 20.68 -8.55 -10.43
N GLU A 53 21.57 -8.61 -11.43
CA GLU A 53 22.85 -7.91 -11.42
C GLU A 53 22.70 -6.49 -11.99
N TYR A 54 23.29 -5.49 -11.33
CA TYR A 54 23.22 -4.11 -11.78
C TYR A 54 23.75 -3.95 -13.22
N LYS A 55 22.89 -3.48 -14.12
CA LYS A 55 23.23 -3.06 -15.48
C LYS A 55 22.49 -1.78 -15.78
N GLN A 56 23.22 -0.73 -16.16
CA GLN A 56 22.65 0.59 -16.33
C GLN A 56 21.50 0.60 -17.34
N GLU A 57 21.59 -0.21 -18.41
CA GLU A 57 20.54 -0.28 -19.43
C GLU A 57 19.20 -0.86 -18.89
N ARG A 58 19.24 -1.63 -17.79
CA ARG A 58 18.05 -2.27 -17.20
C ARG A 58 17.35 -1.39 -16.16
N ILE A 59 18.03 -0.36 -15.65
CA ILE A 59 17.52 0.44 -14.52
C ILE A 59 16.19 1.08 -14.84
N GLN A 60 16.06 1.74 -15.99
CA GLN A 60 14.82 2.41 -16.39
C GLN A 60 13.64 1.42 -16.45
N MET A 61 13.86 0.26 -17.07
CA MET A 61 12.87 -0.81 -17.16
C MET A 61 12.44 -1.28 -15.77
N TRP A 62 13.38 -1.55 -14.87
CA TRP A 62 13.05 -2.00 -13.52
C TRP A 62 12.31 -0.95 -12.71
N THR A 63 12.73 0.32 -12.75
CA THR A 63 12.04 1.39 -12.01
C THR A 63 10.61 1.59 -12.48
N SER A 64 10.37 1.52 -13.79
CA SER A 64 9.03 1.60 -14.37
C SER A 64 8.19 0.39 -13.97
N ASN A 65 8.70 -0.83 -14.21
CA ASN A 65 7.98 -2.07 -13.90
C ASN A 65 7.61 -2.18 -12.42
N ILE A 66 8.54 -1.86 -11.51
CA ILE A 66 8.27 -1.89 -10.07
C ILE A 66 7.18 -0.89 -9.71
N SER A 67 7.29 0.35 -10.17
CA SER A 67 6.32 1.41 -9.85
C SER A 67 4.92 1.09 -10.38
N GLU A 68 4.82 0.63 -11.63
CA GLU A 68 3.56 0.26 -12.27
C GLU A 68 2.91 -0.97 -11.63
N GLN A 69 3.70 -2.01 -11.31
CA GLN A 69 3.17 -3.20 -10.63
C GLN A 69 2.66 -2.87 -9.23
N ILE A 70 3.37 -2.05 -8.47
CA ILE A 70 2.91 -1.59 -7.15
C ILE A 70 1.60 -0.82 -7.29
N LEU A 71 1.52 0.16 -8.19
CA LEU A 71 0.28 0.92 -8.44
C LEU A 71 -0.87 0.00 -8.85
N SER A 72 -0.62 -0.99 -9.70
CA SER A 72 -1.63 -1.97 -10.15
C SER A 72 -2.11 -2.89 -9.01
N LEU A 73 -1.25 -3.24 -8.06
CA LEU A 73 -1.63 -4.05 -6.90
C LEU A 73 -2.38 -3.22 -5.87
N LEU A 74 -1.96 -1.98 -5.63
CA LEU A 74 -2.65 -1.05 -4.72
C LEU A 74 -4.05 -0.70 -5.19
N SER A 75 -4.25 -0.51 -6.50
CA SER A 75 -5.59 -0.23 -7.05
C SER A 75 -6.57 -1.38 -6.86
N LYS A 76 -6.07 -2.62 -6.75
CA LYS A 76 -6.89 -3.81 -6.48
C LYS A 76 -7.30 -3.96 -5.01
N LEU A 77 -6.70 -3.19 -4.10
CA LEU A 77 -7.14 -3.13 -2.71
C LEU A 77 -8.48 -2.40 -2.56
N ASN A 78 -8.91 -1.66 -3.60
CA ASN A 78 -10.16 -0.92 -3.64
C ASN A 78 -10.34 0.05 -2.45
N LYS A 79 -9.24 0.61 -1.95
CA LYS A 79 -9.25 1.64 -0.89
C LYS A 79 -9.37 3.04 -1.51
N LEU A 80 -9.97 3.98 -0.80
CA LEU A 80 -10.25 5.34 -1.27
C LEU A 80 -9.02 6.25 -1.16
N PHE A 81 -7.99 5.95 -1.96
CA PHE A 81 -6.71 6.65 -1.93
C PHE A 81 -6.23 7.06 -3.32
N LYS A 82 -5.55 8.20 -3.40
CA LYS A 82 -4.59 8.50 -4.45
C LYS A 82 -3.22 7.98 -4.01
N TYR A 83 -2.58 7.21 -4.88
CA TYR A 83 -1.26 6.64 -4.60
C TYR A 83 -0.16 7.33 -5.40
N ILE A 84 0.96 7.60 -4.73
CA ILE A 84 2.20 8.07 -5.35
C ILE A 84 3.28 7.04 -5.04
N VAL A 85 3.96 6.54 -6.07
CA VAL A 85 5.07 5.59 -5.92
C VAL A 85 6.35 6.22 -6.42
N THR A 86 7.37 6.18 -5.58
CA THR A 86 8.74 6.58 -5.94
C THR A 86 9.63 5.35 -5.86
N CYS A 87 10.42 5.09 -6.90
CA CYS A 87 11.37 3.97 -6.95
C CYS A 87 12.74 4.50 -7.34
N SER A 88 13.75 4.23 -6.51
CA SER A 88 15.15 4.59 -6.75
C SER A 88 16.02 3.33 -6.70
N ILE A 89 16.81 3.10 -7.74
CA ILE A 89 17.77 1.98 -7.81
C ILE A 89 19.18 2.55 -7.96
N LEU A 90 20.12 2.06 -7.16
CA LEU A 90 21.50 2.54 -7.14
C LEU A 90 22.47 1.37 -7.14
N GLN A 91 23.61 1.53 -7.83
CA GLN A 91 24.69 0.56 -7.76
C GLN A 91 25.35 0.57 -6.37
N ARG A 92 25.71 -0.61 -5.87
CA ARG A 92 26.48 -0.78 -4.63
C ARG A 92 27.97 -0.55 -4.90
N SER A 93 28.38 0.72 -4.95
CA SER A 93 29.77 1.14 -5.23
C SER A 93 30.53 1.67 -4.01
N GLY A 94 29.92 1.62 -2.81
CA GLY A 94 30.46 2.22 -1.59
C GLY A 94 30.14 3.71 -1.42
N ALA A 95 29.42 4.32 -2.37
CA ALA A 95 28.88 5.66 -2.22
C ALA A 95 27.74 5.70 -1.18
N GLY A 96 27.65 6.80 -0.43
CA GLY A 96 26.54 7.05 0.49
C GLY A 96 25.29 7.57 -0.22
N LEU A 97 24.12 7.27 0.33
CA LEU A 97 22.83 7.81 -0.13
C LEU A 97 22.03 8.31 1.07
N HIS A 98 21.47 9.51 0.94
CA HIS A 98 20.52 10.07 1.89
C HIS A 98 19.21 10.41 1.18
N THR A 99 18.11 9.86 1.67
CA THR A 99 16.76 10.13 1.16
C THR A 99 15.87 10.49 2.34
N ALA A 100 15.15 11.61 2.21
CA ALA A 100 14.17 12.08 3.17
C ALA A 100 12.95 12.62 2.41
N SER A 101 11.79 12.55 3.06
CA SER A 101 10.55 13.15 2.58
C SER A 101 9.82 13.84 3.73
N THR A 102 9.12 14.91 3.40
CA THR A 102 8.27 15.67 4.33
C THR A 102 6.95 15.92 3.64
N CYS A 103 5.85 15.66 4.34
CA CYS A 103 4.50 15.76 3.80
C CYS A 103 3.67 16.71 4.65
N TYR A 104 2.70 17.38 4.01
CA TYR A 104 1.66 18.16 4.67
C TYR A 104 0.31 17.57 4.27
N TRP A 105 -0.32 16.87 5.20
CA TRP A 105 -1.44 15.96 4.95
C TRP A 105 -2.23 15.66 6.24
N ASP A 106 -3.28 14.84 6.18
CA ASP A 106 -4.02 14.40 7.36
C ASP A 106 -3.36 13.16 8.00
N ASN A 107 -2.85 13.30 9.22
CA ASN A 107 -2.16 12.20 9.93
C ASN A 107 -3.09 11.07 10.40
N SER A 108 -4.41 11.23 10.28
CA SER A 108 -5.38 10.20 10.63
C SER A 108 -5.70 9.26 9.47
N THR A 109 -5.63 9.74 8.23
CA THR A 109 -6.00 8.98 7.03
C THR A 109 -4.82 8.72 6.10
N ASP A 110 -3.90 9.68 5.97
CA ASP A 110 -2.81 9.65 4.99
C ASP A 110 -1.57 8.97 5.57
N GLY A 111 -0.75 8.39 4.69
CA GLY A 111 0.43 7.67 5.15
C GLY A 111 1.48 7.41 4.08
N VAL A 112 2.67 7.04 4.56
CA VAL A 112 3.80 6.61 3.73
C VAL A 112 4.30 5.25 4.21
N CYS A 113 4.63 4.39 3.25
CA CYS A 113 5.42 3.19 3.49
C CYS A 113 6.69 3.25 2.64
N THR A 114 7.85 3.26 3.30
CA THR A 114 9.16 3.21 2.64
C THR A 114 9.83 1.86 2.91
N VAL A 115 10.23 1.18 1.84
CA VAL A 115 11.02 -0.05 1.89
C VAL A 115 12.40 0.22 1.32
N ARG A 116 13.42 -0.21 2.06
CA ARG A 116 14.81 -0.29 1.59
C ARG A 116 15.15 -1.76 1.41
N TRP A 117 15.58 -2.11 0.22
CA TRP A 117 15.98 -3.46 -0.18
C TRP A 117 17.38 -3.41 -0.78
N GLU A 118 18.14 -4.48 -0.64
CA GLU A 118 19.47 -4.59 -1.22
C GLU A 118 19.78 -6.02 -1.63
N ASN A 119 20.66 -6.14 -2.62
CA ASN A 119 21.39 -7.38 -2.89
C ASN A 119 22.90 -7.11 -2.94
N LYS A 120 23.65 -8.06 -3.50
CA LYS A 120 25.11 -7.95 -3.61
C LYS A 120 25.58 -6.78 -4.48
N ASN A 121 24.76 -6.33 -5.45
CA ASN A 121 25.18 -5.42 -6.52
C ASN A 121 24.47 -4.07 -6.49
N LEU A 122 23.29 -3.97 -5.88
CA LEU A 122 22.47 -2.75 -5.90
C LEU A 122 21.63 -2.56 -4.64
N TYR A 123 21.22 -1.31 -4.45
CA TYR A 123 20.20 -0.88 -3.51
C TYR A 123 18.92 -0.51 -4.28
N CYS A 124 17.76 -0.79 -3.69
CA CYS A 124 16.46 -0.34 -4.16
C CYS A 124 15.70 0.31 -3.00
N ILE A 125 15.26 1.54 -3.19
CA ILE A 125 14.42 2.27 -2.23
C ILE A 125 13.11 2.59 -2.92
N VAL A 126 12.02 2.13 -2.32
CA VAL A 126 10.66 2.43 -2.80
C VAL A 126 9.89 3.11 -1.67
N SER A 127 9.25 4.24 -1.97
CA SER A 127 8.30 4.87 -1.06
C SER A 127 6.94 5.01 -1.75
N VAL A 128 5.90 4.54 -1.07
CA VAL A 128 4.50 4.68 -1.46
C VAL A 128 3.83 5.64 -0.51
N TYR A 129 3.18 6.67 -1.05
CA TYR A 129 2.36 7.61 -0.31
C TYR A 129 0.90 7.34 -0.67
N GLY A 130 0.05 7.13 0.32
CA GLY A 130 -1.40 7.09 0.16
C GLY A 130 -2.00 8.36 0.74
N VAL A 131 -2.77 9.08 -0.07
CA VAL A 131 -3.55 10.26 0.34
C VAL A 131 -5.02 9.95 0.13
N ALA A 132 -5.81 9.99 1.22
CA ALA A 132 -7.23 9.68 1.19
C ALA A 132 -8.00 10.67 0.29
N ILE A 133 -9.14 10.23 -0.24
CA ILE A 133 -9.99 11.00 -1.18
C ILE A 133 -11.21 11.58 -0.47
#